data_AF-A0A0X3TAW2-F1
#
_entry.id   AF-A0A0X3TAW2-F1
#
_cell.length_a   1.000
_cell.length_b   1.000
_cell.length_c   1.000
_cell.angle_alpha   90.00
_cell.angle_beta   90.00
_cell.angle_gamma   90.00
#
_symmetry.space_group_name_H-M   'P 1'
#
loop_
_entity.id
_entity.type
_entity.pdbx_description
1 polymer ?
#
loop_
_entity_poly.entity_id
_entity_poly.type
_entity_poly.pdbx_seq_one_letter_code
_entity_poly.pdbx_strand_id
1 'polypeptide(L)'
;MAEKRTKMSWHYYAMALGVLLGLMAATLSAWGAMVSGFAFAILCHPVLPFKGLTRGAFLLAFAILYVFAFPDPEVVRSMMNT
;
A
#
# COMPACT_ATOMS: atom_id res chain seq x y z
N MET A 1 -3.95 -3.51 -34.74
CA MET A 1 -4.04 -3.77 -33.29
C MET A 1 -4.81 -2.60 -32.68
N ALA A 2 -6.11 -2.75 -32.42
CA ALA A 2 -6.86 -1.69 -31.74
C ALA A 2 -6.33 -1.61 -30.30
N GLU A 3 -5.59 -0.54 -29.99
CA GLU A 3 -5.04 -0.29 -28.68
C GLU A 3 -6.19 -0.19 -27.67
N LYS A 4 -6.41 -1.28 -26.92
CA LYS A 4 -7.44 -1.38 -25.90
C LYS A 4 -6.98 -0.49 -24.75
N ARG A 5 -7.27 0.83 -24.81
CA ARG A 5 -6.97 1.78 -23.72
C ARG A 5 -7.43 1.14 -22.41
N THR A 6 -6.48 0.81 -21.57
CA THR A 6 -6.75 0.41 -20.19
C THR A 6 -7.45 1.61 -19.55
N LYS A 7 -8.76 1.47 -19.30
CA LYS A 7 -9.49 2.50 -18.56
C LYS A 7 -8.82 2.62 -17.20
N MET A 8 -8.14 3.75 -16.99
CA MET A 8 -7.44 4.07 -15.76
C MET A 8 -8.50 4.17 -14.64
N SER A 9 -8.72 3.05 -13.96
CA SER A 9 -9.68 2.94 -12.88
C SER A 9 -9.04 3.34 -11.55
N TRP A 10 -9.87 3.67 -10.55
CA TRP A 10 -9.44 3.98 -9.17
C TRP A 10 -8.45 2.96 -8.60
N HIS A 11 -8.61 1.68 -8.96
CA HIS A 11 -7.72 0.59 -8.56
C HIS A 11 -6.25 0.89 -8.83
N TYR A 12 -5.91 1.46 -9.99
CA TYR A 12 -4.52 1.75 -10.33
C TYR A 12 -3.92 2.87 -9.47
N TYR A 13 -4.72 3.88 -9.12
CA TYR A 13 -4.29 4.93 -8.20
C TYR A 13 -4.08 4.38 -6.78
N ALA A 14 -5.00 3.54 -6.31
CA ALA A 14 -4.89 2.91 -4.99
C ALA A 14 -3.72 1.91 -4.92
N MET A 15 -3.46 1.17 -6.01
CA MET A 15 -2.28 0.31 -6.15
C MET A 15 -0.99 1.13 -6.07
N ALA A 16 -0.89 2.21 -6.85
CA ALA A 16 0.29 3.08 -6.84
C ALA A 16 0.54 3.67 -5.45
N LEU A 17 -0.52 4.08 -4.74
CA LEU A 17 -0.43 4.54 -3.36
C LEU A 17 0.10 3.46 -2.43
N GLY A 18 -0.43 2.23 -2.49
CA GLY A 18 0.09 1.12 -1.68
C GLY A 18 1.55 0.80 -1.97
N VAL A 19 1.98 0.83 -3.23
CA VAL A 19 3.38 0.62 -3.62
C VAL A 19 4.26 1.74 -3.07
N LEU A 20 3.85 3.01 -3.18
CA LEU A 20 4.58 4.13 -2.60
C LEU A 20 4.74 3.99 -1.08
N LEU A 21 3.68 3.59 -0.37
CA LEU A 21 3.72 3.31 1.07
C LEU A 21 4.68 2.16 1.40
N GLY A 22 4.64 1.07 0.62
CA GLY A 22 5.53 -0.07 0.79
C GLY A 22 6.99 0.31 0.57
N LEU A 23 7.29 1.08 -0.48
CA LEU A 23 8.64 1.55 -0.80
C LEU A 23 9.17 2.54 0.26
N MET A 24 8.34 3.45 0.75
CA MET A 24 8.72 4.36 1.84
C MET A 24 9.06 3.61 3.13
N ALA A 25 8.28 2.59 3.47
CA ALA A 25 8.60 1.72 4.59
C ALA A 25 9.88 0.89 4.35
N ALA A 26 10.11 0.46 3.11
CA ALA A 26 11.33 -0.26 2.73
C ALA A 26 12.59 0.61 2.89
N THR A 27 12.55 1.91 2.55
CA THR A 27 13.69 2.82 2.76
C THR A 27 14.07 2.98 4.24
N LEU A 28 13.11 2.75 5.15
CA LEU A 28 13.32 2.80 6.59
C LEU A 28 13.54 1.41 7.21
N SER A 29 13.67 0.35 6.39
CA SER A 29 13.72 -1.05 6.85
C SER A 29 12.56 -1.45 7.79
N ALA A 30 11.41 -0.78 7.66
CA ALA A 30 10.24 -1.01 8.50
C ALA A 30 9.41 -2.18 7.94
N TRP A 31 9.84 -3.41 8.20
CA TRP A 31 9.28 -4.63 7.59
C TRP A 31 7.77 -4.79 7.75
N GLY A 32 7.21 -4.48 8.93
CA GLY A 32 5.76 -4.58 9.17
C GLY A 32 4.94 -3.60 8.33
N ALA A 33 5.37 -2.35 8.25
CA ALA A 33 4.76 -1.34 7.39
C ALA A 33 4.97 -1.66 5.90
N MET A 34 6.14 -2.17 5.53
CA MET A 34 6.45 -2.57 4.15
C MET A 34 5.47 -3.65 3.66
N VAL A 35 5.32 -4.73 4.43
CA VAL A 35 4.37 -5.81 4.09
C VAL A 35 2.94 -5.29 4.03
N SER A 36 2.55 -4.42 4.97
CA SER A 36 1.20 -3.85 5.00
C SER A 36 0.90 -2.96 3.79
N GLY A 37 1.87 -2.15 3.36
CA GLY A 37 1.74 -1.28 2.18
C GLY A 37 1.64 -2.08 0.87
N PHE A 38 2.47 -3.11 0.69
CA PHE A 38 2.38 -3.98 -0.47
C PHE A 38 1.10 -4.84 -0.47
N ALA A 39 0.67 -5.34 0.69
CA ALA A 39 -0.60 -6.05 0.80
C ALA A 39 -1.79 -5.14 0.41
N PHE A 40 -1.78 -3.87 0.84
CA PHE A 40 -2.76 -2.87 0.40
C PHE A 40 -2.76 -2.69 -1.12
N ALA A 41 -1.57 -2.57 -1.73
CA ALA A 41 -1.44 -2.47 -3.19
C ALA A 41 -2.03 -3.69 -3.90
N ILE A 42 -1.68 -4.89 -3.45
CA ILE A 42 -2.17 -6.15 -4.03
C ILE A 42 -3.69 -6.24 -3.92
N LEU A 43 -4.27 -5.89 -2.77
CA LEU A 43 -5.72 -5.93 -2.57
C LEU A 43 -6.49 -5.00 -3.52
N CYS A 44 -5.87 -3.91 -3.97
CA CYS A 44 -6.42 -3.01 -4.97
C CYS A 44 -6.41 -3.59 -6.40
N HIS A 45 -5.79 -4.75 -6.64
CA HIS A 45 -5.66 -5.32 -7.97
C HIS A 45 -7.03 -5.65 -8.62
N PRO A 46 -7.35 -5.13 -9.81
CA PRO A 46 -8.70 -5.21 -10.38
C PRO A 46 -9.17 -6.64 -10.70
N VAL A 47 -8.25 -7.60 -10.81
CA VAL A 47 -8.55 -9.01 -11.13
C VAL A 47 -8.95 -9.82 -9.89
N LEU A 48 -8.65 -9.34 -8.66
CA LEU A 48 -8.99 -10.10 -7.46
C LEU A 48 -10.51 -10.15 -7.24
N PRO A 49 -11.09 -11.33 -6.96
CA PRO A 49 -12.54 -11.53 -6.87
C PRO A 49 -13.16 -11.01 -5.56
N PHE A 50 -12.47 -10.15 -4.81
CA PHE A 50 -12.99 -9.60 -3.56
C PHE A 50 -14.19 -8.70 -3.84
N LYS A 51 -15.35 -9.05 -3.26
CA LYS A 51 -16.55 -8.20 -3.26
C LYS A 51 -16.25 -6.87 -2.55
N GLY A 52 -16.92 -5.79 -2.96
CA GLY A 52 -16.61 -4.43 -2.48
C GLY A 52 -16.54 -4.29 -0.95
N LEU A 53 -17.41 -4.99 -0.21
CA LEU A 53 -17.40 -4.99 1.26
C LEU A 53 -16.18 -5.68 1.86
N THR A 54 -15.83 -6.88 1.38
CA THR A 54 -14.67 -7.61 1.89
C THR A 54 -13.37 -6.92 1.51
N ARG A 55 -13.27 -6.41 0.27
CA ARG A 55 -12.15 -5.56 -0.15
C ARG A 55 -12.00 -4.34 0.75
N GLY A 56 -13.10 -3.62 1.02
CA GLY A 56 -13.08 -2.44 1.89
C GLY A 56 -12.58 -2.76 3.29
N ALA A 57 -13.06 -3.86 3.88
CA ALA A 57 -12.60 -4.31 5.20
C ALA A 57 -11.10 -4.65 5.23
N PHE A 58 -10.59 -5.37 4.23
CA PHE A 58 -9.16 -5.68 4.15
C PHE A 58 -8.31 -4.43 3.90
N LEU A 59 -8.73 -3.52 3.02
CA LEU A 59 -8.01 -2.27 2.78
C LEU A 59 -7.93 -1.43 4.06
N LEU A 60 -9.01 -1.33 4.82
CA LEU A 60 -9.02 -0.62 6.10
C LEU A 60 -8.11 -1.30 7.12
N ALA A 61 -8.17 -2.64 7.23
CA ALA A 61 -7.32 -3.39 8.14
C ALA A 61 -5.82 -3.20 7.82
N PHE A 62 -5.42 -3.32 6.56
CA PHE A 62 -4.02 -3.10 6.15
C PHE A 62 -3.58 -1.64 6.26
N ALA A 63 -4.48 -0.68 6.08
CA ALA A 63 -4.17 0.72 6.34
C ALA A 63 -3.90 0.97 7.84
N ILE A 64 -4.72 0.41 8.73
CA ILE A 64 -4.51 0.47 10.18
C ILE A 64 -3.17 -0.21 10.54
N LEU A 65 -2.94 -1.43 10.07
CA LEU A 65 -1.69 -2.14 10.30
C LEU A 65 -0.47 -1.36 9.81
N TYR A 66 -0.58 -0.70 8.65
CA TYR A 66 0.49 0.16 8.14
C TYR A 66 0.82 1.28 9.12
N VAL A 67 -0.19 2.02 9.61
CA VAL A 67 0.01 3.14 10.54
C VAL A 67 0.65 2.68 11.84
N PHE A 68 0.19 1.56 12.42
CA PHE A 68 0.73 1.04 13.68
C PHE A 68 2.10 0.38 13.52
N ALA A 69 2.42 -0.15 12.34
CA ALA A 69 3.72 -0.75 12.06
C ALA A 69 4.75 0.26 11.53
N PHE A 70 4.34 1.51 11.25
CA PHE A 70 5.26 2.54 10.78
C PHE A 70 6.09 3.07 11.95
N PRO A 71 7.41 3.33 11.76
CA PRO A 71 8.26 3.80 12.85
C PRO A 71 7.83 5.16 13.38
N ASP A 72 8.05 5.39 14.68
CA ASP A 72 7.80 6.68 15.30
C ASP A 72 8.62 7.81 14.64
N PRO A 73 8.10 9.05 14.59
CA PRO A 73 8.77 10.17 13.93
C PRO A 73 10.20 10.42 14.44
N GLU A 74 10.48 10.14 15.71
CA GLU A 74 11.83 10.28 16.30
C GLU A 74 12.81 9.26 15.72
N VAL A 75 12.37 8.01 15.51
CA VAL A 75 13.17 6.96 14.87
C VAL A 75 13.43 7.29 13.41
N VAL A 76 12.42 7.81 12.70
CA VAL A 76 12.60 8.25 11.31
C VAL A 76 13.64 9.37 11.23
N ARG A 77 13.57 10.36 12.12
CA ARG A 77 14.54 11.46 12.18
C ARG A 77 15.95 10.98 12.46
N SER A 78 16.14 10.03 13.38
CA SER A 78 17.47 9.49 13.67
C SER A 78 18.06 8.74 12.47
N MET A 79 17.22 7.97 11.75
CA MET A 79 17.63 7.28 10.51
C MET A 79 17.96 8.24 9.35
N MET A 80 17.33 9.42 9.29
CA MET A 80 17.62 10.43 8.26
C MET A 80 18.88 11.26 8.55
N ASN A 81 19.25 11.39 9.83
CA ASN A 81 20.42 12.15 10.27
C ASN A 81 21.69 11.29 10.35
N THR A 82 21.59 9.99 10.05
CA THR A 82 22.71 9.05 9.96
C THR A 82 23.13 8.92 8.50
#